data_AF-A0A9P3ZG13-F1
#
_entry.id   AF-A0A9P3ZG13-F1
#
_cell.length_a   1.000
_cell.length_b   1.000
_cell.length_c   1.000
_cell.angle_alpha   90.00
_cell.angle_beta   90.00
_cell.angle_gamma   90.00
#
_symmetry.space_group_name_H-M   'P 1'
#
loop_
_entity.id
_entity.type
_entity.pdbx_description
1 polymer ?
#
loop_
_entity_poly.entity_id
_entity_poly.type
_entity_poly.pdbx_seq_one_letter_code
_entity_poly.pdbx_strand_id
1 'polypeptide(L)'
;MKKMNNRWQSVLLSLALFGLAACTGDFEDINRNPNQVTDDQMDALNYKTGTKFKALQSLVIPVQEHMYQFNESLSGGPFGGYIGATVDTWQT
;
A
#
# COMPACT_ATOMS: atom_id res chain seq x y z
N MET A 1 -25.32 0.63 -49.74
CA MET A 1 -24.61 0.11 -48.56
C MET A 1 -24.94 -1.37 -48.41
N LYS A 2 -23.97 -2.29 -48.56
CA LYS A 2 -24.24 -3.73 -48.37
C LYS A 2 -24.29 -4.03 -46.87
N LYS A 3 -25.39 -4.63 -46.38
CA LYS A 3 -25.50 -5.10 -44.99
C LYS A 3 -24.47 -6.21 -44.76
N MET A 4 -23.55 -5.99 -43.82
CA MET A 4 -22.60 -6.99 -43.38
C MET A 4 -23.33 -8.06 -42.55
N ASN A 5 -23.06 -9.34 -42.81
CA ASN A 5 -23.69 -10.48 -42.14
C ASN A 5 -23.25 -10.56 -40.66
N ASN A 6 -24.16 -10.88 -39.74
CA ASN A 6 -23.92 -10.93 -38.29
C ASN A 6 -22.69 -11.79 -37.90
N ARG A 7 -22.39 -12.87 -38.64
CA ARG A 7 -21.18 -13.68 -38.39
C ARG A 7 -19.88 -12.88 -38.58
N TRP A 8 -19.83 -11.99 -39.57
CA TRP A 8 -18.66 -11.14 -39.81
C TRP A 8 -18.55 -10.01 -38.79
N GLN A 9 -19.68 -9.48 -38.31
CA GLN A 9 -19.68 -8.52 -37.20
C GLN A 9 -19.11 -9.15 -35.92
N SER A 10 -19.48 -10.40 -35.61
CA SER A 10 -18.93 -11.11 -34.45
C SER A 10 -17.42 -11.36 -34.58
N VAL A 11 -16.93 -11.76 -35.77
CA VAL A 11 -15.50 -11.98 -35.99
C VAL A 11 -14.70 -10.68 -35.84
N LEU A 12 -15.20 -9.57 -36.39
CA LEU A 12 -14.55 -8.26 -36.26
C LEU A 12 -14.52 -7.78 -34.80
N LEU A 13 -15.60 -8.01 -34.05
CA LEU A 13 -15.66 -7.66 -32.63
C LEU A 13 -14.66 -8.47 -31.80
N SER A 14 -14.56 -9.79 -32.05
CA SER A 14 -13.57 -10.64 -31.39
C SER A 14 -12.14 -10.18 -31.69
N LEU A 15 -11.84 -9.87 -32.95
CA LEU A 15 -10.51 -9.42 -33.36
C LEU A 15 -10.15 -8.07 -32.69
N ALA A 16 -11.12 -7.16 -32.57
CA ALA A 16 -10.92 -5.90 -31.86
C ALA A 16 -10.64 -6.11 -30.37
N LEU A 17 -11.36 -7.03 -29.70
CA LEU A 17 -11.15 -7.34 -28.29
C LEU A 17 -9.76 -7.98 -28.03
N PHE A 18 -9.34 -8.91 -28.89
CA PHE A 18 -7.99 -9.49 -28.81
C PHE A 18 -6.89 -8.46 -29.07
N GLY A 19 -7.09 -7.55 -30.03
CA GLY A 19 -6.16 -6.45 -30.31
C GLY A 19 -5.98 -5.49 -29.13
N LEU A 20 -7.06 -5.21 -28.38
CA LEU A 20 -6.99 -4.38 -27.17
C LEU A 20 -6.26 -5.09 -26.02
N ALA A 21 -6.49 -6.39 -25.83
CA ALA A 21 -5.83 -7.17 -24.78
C ALA A 21 -4.31 -7.38 -25.05
N ALA A 22 -3.89 -7.42 -26.32
CA ALA A 22 -2.48 -7.60 -26.69
C ALA A 22 -1.61 -6.38 -26.36
N CYS A 23 -2.17 -5.16 -26.32
CA CYS A 23 -1.41 -3.94 -26.08
C CYS A 23 -1.13 -3.64 -24.60
N THR A 24 -1.70 -4.40 -23.66
CA THR A 24 -1.56 -4.14 -22.21
C THR A 24 -0.87 -5.28 -21.45
N GLY A 25 -0.48 -6.36 -22.12
CA GLY A 25 0.06 -7.57 -21.46
C GLY A 25 1.35 -7.34 -20.69
N ASP A 26 2.36 -6.73 -21.34
CA ASP A 26 3.72 -6.62 -20.78
C ASP A 26 3.99 -5.24 -20.15
N PHE A 27 2.96 -4.40 -19.98
CA PHE A 27 3.13 -3.03 -19.50
C PHE A 27 3.78 -2.99 -18.10
N GLU A 28 3.33 -3.84 -17.18
CA GLU A 28 3.88 -3.89 -15.83
C GLU A 28 5.35 -4.34 -15.83
N ASP A 29 5.69 -5.36 -16.61
CA ASP A 29 7.06 -5.89 -16.67
C ASP A 29 8.04 -4.90 -17.32
N ILE A 30 7.63 -4.21 -18.40
CA ILE A 30 8.47 -3.21 -19.08
C ILE A 30 8.71 -1.98 -18.20
N ASN A 31 7.70 -1.55 -17.44
CA ASN A 31 7.79 -0.35 -16.60
C ASN A 31 8.24 -0.65 -15.16
N ARG A 32 8.55 -1.92 -14.86
CA ARG A 32 9.03 -2.31 -13.54
C ARG A 32 10.46 -1.84 -13.34
N ASN A 33 10.71 -1.19 -12.20
CA ASN A 33 12.07 -0.88 -11.78
C ASN A 33 12.84 -2.20 -11.55
N PRO A 34 13.94 -2.46 -12.28
CA PRO A 34 14.68 -3.72 -12.16
C PRO A 34 15.32 -3.92 -10.78
N ASN A 35 15.46 -2.85 -9.98
CA ASN A 35 15.98 -2.91 -8.61
C ASN A 35 14.88 -3.07 -7.54
N GLN A 36 13.61 -3.04 -7.94
CA GLN A 36 12.49 -3.19 -7.01
C GLN A 36 12.21 -4.66 -6.75
N VAL A 37 12.14 -5.01 -5.46
CA VAL A 37 11.80 -6.37 -5.00
C VAL A 37 10.42 -6.78 -5.54
N THR A 38 10.34 -8.01 -6.06
CA THR A 38 9.10 -8.66 -6.53
C THR A 38 8.24 -9.16 -5.38
N ASP A 39 6.94 -9.29 -5.63
CA ASP A 39 6.01 -9.82 -4.63
C ASP A 39 6.39 -11.24 -4.21
N ASP A 40 6.89 -12.05 -5.15
CA ASP A 40 7.40 -13.40 -4.88
C ASP A 40 8.67 -13.36 -4.02
N GLN A 41 9.58 -12.41 -4.30
CA GLN A 41 10.77 -12.21 -3.46
C GLN A 41 10.41 -11.72 -2.05
N MET A 42 9.32 -10.96 -1.89
CA MET A 42 8.81 -10.54 -0.58
C MET A 42 8.18 -11.69 0.22
N ASP A 43 7.78 -12.78 -0.42
CA ASP A 43 7.32 -14.00 0.26
C ASP A 43 8.48 -14.84 0.81
N ALA A 44 9.68 -14.68 0.25
CA ALA A 44 10.86 -15.33 0.78
C ALA A 44 11.14 -14.88 2.23
N LEU A 45 11.65 -15.81 3.04
CA LEU A 45 12.11 -15.55 4.41
C LEU A 45 11.09 -14.82 5.30
N ASN A 46 9.79 -14.97 5.02
CA ASN A 46 8.70 -14.35 5.76
C ASN A 46 8.74 -12.80 5.78
N TYR A 47 9.30 -12.12 4.79
CA TYR A 47 9.37 -10.64 4.80
C TYR A 47 7.99 -9.97 4.91
N LYS A 48 6.98 -10.45 4.18
CA LYS A 48 5.59 -9.97 4.31
C LYS A 48 5.03 -10.20 5.72
N THR A 49 5.29 -11.35 6.33
CA THR A 49 4.82 -11.66 7.68
C THR A 49 5.56 -10.83 8.73
N GLY A 50 6.87 -10.70 8.61
CA GLY A 50 7.73 -9.96 9.54
C GLY A 50 7.39 -8.48 9.59
N THR A 51 7.12 -7.85 8.43
CA THR A 51 6.67 -6.45 8.38
C THR A 51 5.31 -6.26 9.05
N LYS A 52 4.35 -7.16 8.81
CA LYS A 52 3.04 -7.15 9.51
C LYS A 52 3.19 -7.35 11.01
N PHE A 53 4.05 -8.25 11.45
CA PHE A 53 4.26 -8.51 12.88
C PHE A 53 4.88 -7.29 13.58
N LYS A 54 5.86 -6.62 12.96
CA LYS A 54 6.38 -5.34 13.48
C LYS A 54 5.29 -4.26 13.55
N ALA A 55 4.44 -4.17 12.53
CA ALA A 55 3.31 -3.23 12.56
C ALA A 55 2.35 -3.51 13.74
N LEU A 56 2.07 -4.78 14.04
CA LEU A 56 1.27 -5.17 15.20
C LEU A 56 1.95 -4.79 16.53
N GLN A 57 3.27 -4.93 16.65
CA GLN A 57 4.01 -4.49 17.84
C GLN A 57 3.87 -2.99 18.08
N SER A 58 3.91 -2.19 17.01
CA SER A 58 3.71 -0.73 17.06
C SER A 58 2.31 -0.30 17.46
N LEU A 59 1.34 -1.21 17.54
CA LEU A 59 0.01 -0.93 18.09
C LEU A 59 -0.06 -1.09 19.61
N VAL A 60 0.92 -1.78 20.22
CA VAL A 60 1.00 -1.95 21.68
C VAL A 60 1.58 -0.68 22.31
N ILE A 61 2.81 -0.32 21.93
CA ILE A 61 3.42 0.97 22.25
C ILE A 61 3.74 1.65 20.91
N PRO A 62 3.15 2.81 20.60
CA PRO A 62 3.36 3.47 19.33
C PRO A 62 4.82 3.86 19.10
N VAL A 63 5.37 3.54 17.92
CA VAL A 63 6.72 4.01 17.54
C VAL A 63 6.70 5.29 16.73
N GLN A 64 5.53 5.65 16.18
CA GLN A 64 5.30 6.91 15.47
C GLN A 64 5.17 8.03 16.49
N GLU A 65 5.95 9.09 16.33
CA GLU A 65 6.10 10.20 17.27
C GLU A 65 4.76 10.88 17.60
N HIS A 66 3.93 11.13 16.58
CA HIS A 66 2.63 11.75 16.76
C HIS A 66 1.69 10.88 17.60
N MET A 67 1.60 9.58 17.30
CA MET A 67 0.74 8.65 18.06
C MET A 67 1.27 8.41 19.47
N TYR A 68 2.59 8.30 19.62
CA TYR A 68 3.23 8.14 20.92
C TYR A 68 2.98 9.37 21.82
N GLN A 69 3.03 10.58 21.25
CA GLN A 69 2.73 11.80 21.99
C GLN A 69 1.34 11.75 22.62
N PHE A 70 0.31 11.36 21.87
CA PHE A 70 -1.05 11.32 22.41
C PHE A 70 -1.29 10.16 23.38
N ASN A 71 -0.84 8.95 23.04
CA ASN A 71 -1.16 7.76 23.83
C ASN A 71 -0.29 7.67 25.09
N GLU A 72 1.02 7.88 24.95
CA GLU A 72 1.97 7.70 26.05
C GLU A 72 2.26 9.05 26.73
N SER A 73 2.76 10.05 25.99
CA SER A 73 3.29 11.27 26.61
C SER A 73 2.25 12.20 27.23
N LEU A 74 1.06 12.29 26.62
CA LEU A 74 -0.01 13.19 27.07
C LEU A 74 -1.14 12.48 27.82
N SER A 75 -1.20 11.14 27.79
CA SER A 75 -2.23 10.36 28.47
C SER A 75 -1.64 9.36 29.47
N GLY A 76 -1.02 8.28 28.99
CA GLY A 76 -0.54 7.20 29.86
C GLY A 76 0.46 7.65 30.92
N GLY A 77 1.47 8.41 30.52
CA GLY A 77 2.50 8.96 31.37
C GLY A 77 1.98 9.94 32.43
N PRO A 78 1.20 10.98 32.06
CA PRO A 78 0.60 11.91 33.01
C PRO A 78 -0.37 11.27 33.99
N PHE A 79 -1.28 10.41 33.52
CA PHE A 79 -2.21 9.72 34.42
C PHE A 79 -1.53 8.66 35.28
N GLY A 80 -0.41 8.08 34.81
CA GLY A 80 0.46 7.21 35.59
C GLY A 80 1.41 7.95 36.54
N GLY A 81 1.50 9.29 36.47
CA GLY A 81 2.38 10.10 37.31
C GLY A 81 3.87 10.00 36.95
N TYR A 82 4.23 9.47 35.78
CA TYR A 82 5.63 9.29 35.37
C TYR A 82 6.22 10.52 34.68
N ILE A 83 5.41 11.23 33.89
CA ILE A 83 5.84 12.38 33.09
C ILE A 83 4.72 13.42 33.03
N GLY A 84 5.07 14.69 32.80
CA GLY A 84 4.11 15.79 32.63
C GLY A 84 4.37 16.53 31.33
N ALA A 85 3.33 17.15 30.77
CA ALA A 85 3.46 17.96 29.56
C ALA A 85 4.21 19.26 29.84
N THR A 86 5.36 19.45 29.20
CA THR A 86 6.04 20.75 29.14
C THR A 86 5.53 21.50 27.93
N VAL A 87 4.59 22.42 28.14
CA VAL A 87 4.08 23.30 27.07
C VAL A 87 5.05 24.45 26.85
N ASP A 88 5.24 24.86 25.59
CA ASP A 88 6.15 25.95 25.20
C ASP A 88 5.58 27.36 25.52
N THR A 89 4.56 27.43 26.38
CA THR A 89 4.07 28.70 26.91
C THR A 89 5.01 29.13 28.02
N TRP A 90 6.07 29.84 27.66
CA TRP A 90 6.74 30.73 28.58
C TRP A 90 5.70 31.72 29.10
N GLN A 91 5.15 31.48 30.30
CA GLN A 91 4.43 32.52 31.01
C GLN A 91 5.46 33.57 31.43
N THR A 92 5.53 34.67 30.66
CA THR A 92 6.05 35.95 31.14
C THR A 92 5.08 36.57 32.12
#